data_AF-A0A945NMA1-F1
#
_entry.id   AF-A0A945NMA1-F1
#
_cell.length_a   1.000
_cell.length_b   1.000
_cell.length_c   1.000
_cell.angle_alpha   90.00
_cell.angle_beta   90.00
_cell.angle_gamma   90.00
#
_symmetry.space_group_name_H-M   'P 1'
#
loop_
_entity.id
_entity.type
_entity.pdbx_description
1 polymer ?
#
loop_
_entity_poly.entity_id
_entity_poly.type
_entity_poly.pdbx_seq_one_letter_code
_entity_poly.pdbx_strand_id
1 'polypeptide(L)'
;MSTVGDTWKEFLETEPRESDLRDILAKKNKYAGLAAKTLHEKGLLFEKDLTNEDLQYIIEYVEPLQEEAWNMLLEKGPSNEDLQHIIKYVEPLREEVWNMLLEREPTNEDLQYIIRWVTPLREEAGKKLLEKGLSNEGLRYIIEYVESLRSEAWNILLEKGPSNEDLQYIIWQVEPLREEAQEMLDKNHRRESLLEKILNS
;
A
#
# COMPACT_ATOMS: atom_id res chain seq x y z
N MET A 1 33.96 -19.16 4.48
CA MET A 1 33.20 -17.96 4.89
C MET A 1 32.14 -18.43 5.88
N SER A 2 32.04 -17.83 7.07
CA SER A 2 31.03 -18.19 8.08
C SER A 2 29.62 -17.87 7.54
N THR A 3 28.66 -18.77 7.74
CA THR A 3 27.26 -18.52 7.35
C THR A 3 26.53 -17.70 8.42
N VAL A 4 25.38 -17.13 8.06
CA VAL A 4 24.50 -16.43 9.04
C VAL A 4 24.15 -17.36 10.21
N GLY A 5 23.90 -18.64 9.93
CA GLY A 5 23.61 -19.65 10.96
C GLY A 5 24.81 -19.93 11.87
N ASP A 6 26.03 -19.99 11.34
CA ASP A 6 27.24 -20.21 12.14
C ASP A 6 27.50 -19.02 13.07
N THR A 7 27.38 -17.79 12.55
CA THR A 7 27.50 -16.57 13.36
C THR A 7 26.43 -16.50 14.45
N TRP A 8 25.19 -16.93 14.15
CA TRP A 8 24.12 -16.94 15.15
C TRP A 8 24.37 -17.97 16.26
N LYS A 9 24.88 -19.15 15.91
CA LYS A 9 25.25 -20.17 16.91
C LYS A 9 26.37 -19.67 17.83
N GLU A 10 27.43 -19.11 17.26
CA GLU A 10 28.52 -18.50 18.04
C GLU A 10 27.98 -17.39 18.96
N PHE A 11 27.04 -16.57 18.48
CA PHE A 11 26.38 -15.57 19.32
C PHE A 11 25.58 -16.21 20.45
N LEU A 12 24.81 -17.28 20.21
CA LEU A 12 24.06 -17.98 21.26
C LEU A 12 24.96 -18.63 22.32
N GLU A 13 26.16 -19.09 21.95
CA GLU A 13 27.17 -19.62 22.88
C GLU A 13 27.68 -18.55 23.86
N THR A 14 27.53 -17.26 23.54
CA THR A 14 27.84 -16.16 24.48
C THR A 14 26.78 -15.95 25.55
N GLU A 15 25.72 -16.76 25.56
CA GLU A 15 24.56 -16.62 26.46
C GLU A 15 23.95 -15.21 26.43
N PRO A 16 23.47 -14.74 25.25
CA PRO A 16 22.98 -13.39 25.10
C PRO A 16 21.76 -13.15 25.97
N ARG A 17 21.66 -11.93 26.51
CA ARG A 17 20.53 -11.53 27.34
C ARG A 17 19.31 -11.31 26.45
N GLU A 18 18.13 -11.35 27.06
CA GLU A 18 16.87 -11.03 26.37
C GLU A 18 16.94 -9.66 25.67
N SER A 19 17.54 -8.65 26.32
CA SER A 19 17.72 -7.32 25.73
C SER A 19 18.51 -7.36 24.43
N ASP A 20 19.53 -8.21 24.35
CA ASP A 20 20.39 -8.30 23.18
C ASP A 20 19.61 -8.91 21.99
N LEU A 21 18.76 -9.92 22.26
CA LEU A 21 17.86 -10.50 21.26
C LEU A 21 16.79 -9.49 20.78
N ARG A 22 16.22 -8.69 21.70
CA ARG A 22 15.24 -7.65 21.35
C ARG A 22 15.84 -6.54 20.50
N ASP A 23 17.07 -6.12 20.81
CA ASP A 23 17.78 -5.13 20.00
C ASP A 23 18.05 -5.65 18.58
N ILE A 24 18.28 -6.95 18.42
CA ILE A 24 18.43 -7.58 17.10
C ILE A 24 17.10 -7.62 16.35
N LEU A 25 16.01 -7.99 17.03
CA LEU A 25 14.66 -7.98 16.44
C LEU A 25 14.24 -6.58 15.98
N ALA A 26 14.48 -5.56 16.80
CA ALA A 26 14.15 -4.17 16.51
C ALA A 26 14.95 -3.60 15.32
N LYS A 27 16.15 -4.14 15.04
CA LYS A 27 16.96 -3.73 13.89
C LYS A 27 16.47 -4.27 12.55
N LYS A 28 15.51 -5.22 12.53
CA LYS A 28 14.91 -5.79 11.30
C LYS A 28 15.95 -6.26 10.27
N ASN A 29 17.11 -6.72 10.75
CA ASN A 29 18.20 -7.18 9.89
C ASN A 29 18.11 -8.70 9.65
N LYS A 30 19.09 -9.26 8.93
CA LYS A 30 19.14 -10.70 8.59
C LYS A 30 19.10 -11.68 9.77
N TYR A 31 19.32 -11.21 11.01
CA TYR A 31 19.23 -12.01 12.24
C TYR A 31 17.91 -11.79 13.02
N ALA A 32 17.08 -10.81 12.65
CA ALA A 32 15.87 -10.48 13.40
C ALA A 32 14.88 -11.65 13.45
N GLY A 33 14.72 -12.41 12.37
CA GLY A 33 13.90 -13.63 12.38
C GLY A 33 14.46 -14.74 13.28
N LEU A 34 15.78 -14.85 13.41
CA LEU A 34 16.41 -15.79 14.35
C LEU A 34 16.20 -15.33 15.80
N ALA A 35 16.34 -14.03 16.06
CA ALA A 35 16.05 -13.44 17.36
C ALA A 35 14.59 -13.66 17.78
N ALA A 36 13.63 -13.45 16.87
CA ALA A 36 12.21 -13.72 17.12
C ALA A 36 11.97 -15.18 17.51
N LYS A 37 12.53 -16.13 16.73
CA LYS A 37 12.44 -17.57 17.04
C LYS A 37 13.05 -17.92 18.39
N THR A 38 14.24 -17.42 18.70
CA THR A 38 14.89 -17.67 19.99
C THR A 38 14.13 -17.06 21.16
N LEU A 39 13.57 -15.86 21.00
CA LEU A 39 12.70 -15.25 22.02
C LEU A 39 11.43 -16.10 22.24
N HIS A 40 10.83 -16.60 21.16
CA HIS A 40 9.63 -17.45 21.21
C HIS A 40 9.92 -18.79 21.89
N GLU A 41 11.01 -19.47 21.52
CA GLU A 41 11.46 -20.73 22.16
C GLU A 41 11.73 -20.58 23.65
N LYS A 42 12.13 -19.39 24.09
CA LYS A 42 12.33 -19.06 25.51
C LYS A 42 11.03 -18.63 26.22
N GLY A 43 9.91 -18.53 25.51
CA GLY A 43 8.64 -18.03 26.04
C GLY A 43 8.59 -16.50 26.24
N LEU A 44 9.62 -15.77 25.80
CA LEU A 44 9.81 -14.35 26.13
C LEU A 44 9.27 -13.39 25.06
N LEU A 45 8.98 -13.90 23.85
CA LEU A 45 8.64 -13.04 22.70
C LEU A 45 7.41 -12.17 23.00
N PHE A 46 6.35 -12.81 23.50
CA PHE A 46 5.03 -12.21 23.68
C PHE A 46 4.72 -11.79 25.12
N GLU A 47 5.66 -11.95 26.06
CA GLU A 47 5.56 -11.44 27.44
C GLU A 47 5.68 -9.91 27.54
N LYS A 48 6.11 -9.25 26.46
CA LYS A 48 6.33 -7.80 26.43
C LYS A 48 5.53 -7.17 25.29
N ASP A 49 5.21 -5.90 25.45
CA ASP A 49 4.56 -5.10 24.42
C ASP A 49 5.43 -4.99 23.16
N LEU A 50 5.17 -5.86 22.19
CA LEU A 50 5.61 -5.70 20.81
C LEU A 50 4.82 -4.56 20.15
N THR A 51 5.47 -3.80 19.28
CA THR A 51 4.80 -2.81 18.43
C THR A 51 4.07 -3.48 17.27
N ASN A 52 3.15 -2.77 16.61
CA ASN A 52 2.51 -3.30 15.39
C ASN A 52 3.54 -3.54 14.29
N GLU A 53 4.55 -2.68 14.15
CA GLU A 53 5.67 -2.87 13.22
C GLU A 53 6.49 -4.13 13.54
N ASP A 54 6.67 -4.44 14.84
CA ASP A 54 7.32 -5.69 15.24
C ASP A 54 6.53 -6.91 14.80
N LEU A 55 5.22 -6.88 15.00
CA LEU A 55 4.31 -7.95 14.60
C LEU A 55 4.26 -8.10 13.08
N GLN A 56 4.12 -7.00 12.33
CA GLN A 56 4.16 -7.01 10.86
C GLN A 56 5.42 -7.68 10.33
N TYR A 57 6.59 -7.34 10.89
CA TYR A 57 7.84 -7.98 10.49
C TYR A 57 7.83 -9.49 10.74
N ILE A 58 7.31 -9.93 11.89
CA ILE A 58 7.23 -11.34 12.24
C ILE A 58 6.27 -12.06 11.28
N ILE A 59 5.10 -11.47 10.99
CA ILE A 59 4.10 -12.00 10.05
C ILE A 59 4.71 -12.14 8.65
N GLU A 60 5.49 -11.16 8.19
CA GLU A 60 6.07 -11.12 6.85
C GLU A 60 7.27 -12.07 6.68
N TYR A 61 8.15 -12.16 7.68
CA TYR A 61 9.46 -12.81 7.52
C TYR A 61 9.69 -14.05 8.37
N VAL A 62 8.80 -14.37 9.31
CA VAL A 62 9.01 -15.45 10.28
C VAL A 62 7.84 -16.42 10.22
N GLU A 63 7.79 -17.19 9.12
CA GLU A 63 6.71 -18.15 8.80
C GLU A 63 6.23 -19.01 9.99
N PRO A 64 7.10 -19.61 10.84
CA PRO A 64 6.63 -20.43 11.96
C PRO A 64 5.86 -19.66 13.05
N LEU A 65 5.98 -18.33 13.08
CA LEU A 65 5.36 -17.45 14.07
C LEU A 65 4.27 -16.57 13.44
N GLN A 66 3.96 -16.77 12.15
CA GLN A 66 3.07 -15.89 11.40
C GLN A 66 1.67 -15.84 12.01
N GLU A 67 1.08 -17.00 12.30
CA GLU A 67 -0.28 -17.11 12.85
C GLU A 67 -0.39 -16.45 14.23
N GLU A 68 0.57 -16.71 15.12
CA GLU A 68 0.56 -16.15 16.47
C GLU A 68 0.75 -14.63 16.47
N ALA A 69 1.69 -14.14 15.65
CA ALA A 69 1.90 -12.70 15.48
C ALA A 69 0.70 -12.01 14.82
N TRP A 70 0.00 -12.68 13.89
CA TRP A 70 -1.23 -12.18 13.29
C TRP A 70 -2.35 -12.05 14.34
N ASN A 71 -2.59 -13.10 15.13
CA ASN A 71 -3.59 -13.08 16.19
C ASN A 71 -3.33 -11.95 17.21
N MET A 72 -2.07 -11.77 17.61
CA MET A 72 -1.72 -10.66 18.50
C MET A 72 -1.90 -9.28 17.87
N LEU A 73 -1.59 -9.14 16.58
CA LEU A 73 -1.84 -7.88 15.88
C LEU A 73 -3.34 -7.56 15.87
N LEU A 74 -4.19 -8.56 15.63
CA LEU A 74 -5.65 -8.43 15.70
C LEU A 74 -6.14 -8.01 17.08
N GLU A 75 -5.64 -8.64 18.15
CA GLU A 75 -5.99 -8.29 19.53
C GLU A 75 -5.63 -6.85 19.89
N LYS A 76 -4.54 -6.32 19.33
CA LYS A 76 -4.12 -4.92 19.50
C LYS A 76 -4.98 -3.92 18.73
N GLY A 77 -5.82 -4.38 17.81
CA GLY A 77 -6.63 -3.51 16.96
C GLY A 77 -5.78 -2.82 15.89
N PRO A 78 -5.45 -3.49 14.77
CA PRO A 78 -4.61 -2.91 13.73
C PRO A 78 -5.30 -1.71 13.08
N SER A 79 -4.53 -0.72 12.65
CA SER A 79 -4.99 0.39 11.81
C SER A 79 -5.17 -0.04 10.35
N ASN A 80 -5.78 0.82 9.51
CA ASN A 80 -5.87 0.55 8.07
C ASN A 80 -4.49 0.48 7.40
N GLU A 81 -3.52 1.27 7.86
CA GLU A 81 -2.13 1.20 7.39
C GLU A 81 -1.49 -0.15 7.73
N ASP A 82 -1.76 -0.68 8.93
CA ASP A 82 -1.31 -2.01 9.31
C ASP A 82 -1.90 -3.08 8.37
N LEU A 83 -3.21 -3.01 8.10
CA LEU A 83 -3.87 -3.94 7.16
C LEU A 83 -3.29 -3.82 5.74
N GLN A 84 -3.05 -2.61 5.25
CA GLN A 84 -2.44 -2.36 3.94
C GLN A 84 -1.04 -2.97 3.81
N HIS A 85 -0.23 -2.90 4.88
CA HIS A 85 1.07 -3.54 4.91
C HIS A 85 0.94 -5.05 4.73
N ILE A 86 0.06 -5.69 5.50
CA ILE A 86 -0.16 -7.14 5.41
C ILE A 86 -0.71 -7.54 4.03
N ILE A 87 -1.70 -6.83 3.49
CA ILE A 87 -2.26 -7.09 2.15
C ILE A 87 -1.17 -7.05 1.07
N LYS A 88 -0.25 -6.07 1.17
CA LYS A 88 0.81 -5.88 0.19
C LYS A 88 1.87 -6.97 0.25
N TYR A 89 2.31 -7.35 1.44
CA TYR A 89 3.51 -8.18 1.61
C TYR A 89 3.23 -9.64 1.97
N VAL A 90 2.05 -9.98 2.49
CA VAL A 90 1.74 -11.31 3.03
C VAL A 90 0.64 -11.96 2.20
N GLU A 91 1.06 -12.63 1.11
CA GLU A 91 0.16 -13.26 0.16
C GLU A 91 -0.86 -14.24 0.79
N PRO A 92 -0.48 -15.14 1.72
CA PRO A 92 -1.42 -16.08 2.32
C PRO A 92 -2.58 -15.41 3.09
N LEU A 93 -2.36 -14.21 3.63
CA LEU A 93 -3.37 -13.47 4.40
C LEU A 93 -4.12 -12.43 3.56
N ARG A 94 -3.71 -12.20 2.31
CA ARG A 94 -4.14 -11.04 1.51
C ARG A 94 -5.65 -10.92 1.38
N GLU A 95 -6.34 -12.01 1.05
CA GLU A 95 -7.78 -12.01 0.81
C GLU A 95 -8.57 -11.76 2.09
N GLU A 96 -8.20 -12.44 3.19
CA GLU A 96 -8.81 -12.24 4.51
C GLU A 96 -8.68 -10.79 4.95
N VAL A 97 -7.46 -10.25 4.90
CA VAL A 97 -7.15 -8.91 5.38
C VAL A 97 -7.78 -7.83 4.48
N TRP A 98 -7.89 -8.09 3.18
CA TRP A 98 -8.63 -7.22 2.26
C TRP A 98 -10.12 -7.14 2.63
N ASN A 99 -10.76 -8.27 2.91
CA ASN A 99 -12.15 -8.29 3.36
C ASN A 99 -12.33 -7.52 4.68
N MET A 100 -11.41 -7.70 5.63
CA MET A 100 -11.41 -6.93 6.88
C MET A 100 -11.27 -5.42 6.65
N LEU A 101 -10.43 -5.01 5.69
CA LEU A 101 -10.28 -3.60 5.34
C LEU A 101 -11.58 -3.06 4.72
N LEU A 102 -12.24 -3.83 3.85
CA LEU A 102 -13.53 -3.47 3.25
C LEU A 102 -14.65 -3.29 4.29
N GLU A 103 -14.73 -4.19 5.27
CA GLU A 103 -15.70 -4.11 6.37
C GLU A 103 -15.54 -2.84 7.23
N ARG A 104 -14.35 -2.23 7.20
CA ARG A 104 -14.03 -0.98 7.90
C ARG A 104 -14.27 0.27 7.05
N GLU A 105 -14.94 0.14 5.91
CA GLU A 105 -15.25 1.24 4.99
C GLU A 105 -14.02 2.07 4.58
N PRO A 106 -13.06 1.48 3.83
CA PRO A 106 -11.76 2.07 3.58
C PRO A 106 -11.87 3.43 2.90
N THR A 107 -11.00 4.36 3.27
CA THR A 107 -10.97 5.71 2.70
C THR A 107 -10.57 5.69 1.21
N ASN A 108 -10.71 6.83 0.53
CA ASN A 108 -10.23 6.94 -0.85
C ASN A 108 -8.70 6.74 -0.93
N GLU A 109 -7.96 7.21 0.07
CA GLU A 109 -6.51 7.03 0.16
C GLU A 109 -6.15 5.54 0.34
N ASP A 110 -6.90 4.83 1.18
CA ASP A 110 -6.71 3.39 1.38
C ASP A 110 -6.89 2.61 0.05
N LEU A 111 -7.97 2.90 -0.68
CA LEU A 111 -8.24 2.26 -1.98
C LEU A 111 -7.19 2.63 -3.04
N GLN A 112 -6.74 3.89 -3.07
CA GLN A 112 -5.66 4.33 -3.96
C GLN A 112 -4.33 3.62 -3.66
N TYR A 113 -4.02 3.38 -2.39
CA TYR A 113 -2.85 2.61 -1.99
C TYR A 113 -2.91 1.18 -2.57
N ILE A 114 -4.06 0.51 -2.43
CA ILE A 114 -4.28 -0.84 -2.98
C ILE A 114 -4.17 -0.83 -4.51
N ILE A 115 -4.79 0.14 -5.18
CA ILE A 115 -4.70 0.31 -6.65
C ILE A 115 -3.25 0.47 -7.09
N ARG A 116 -2.44 1.25 -6.37
CA ARG A 116 -1.05 1.49 -6.74
C ARG A 116 -0.18 0.26 -6.53
N TRP A 117 -0.29 -0.39 -5.36
CA TRP A 117 0.71 -1.34 -4.89
C TRP A 117 0.31 -2.81 -4.94
N VAL A 118 -0.98 -3.13 -5.07
CA VAL A 118 -1.47 -4.52 -4.94
C VAL A 118 -2.20 -4.94 -6.22
N THR A 119 -1.42 -5.34 -7.23
CA THR A 119 -1.90 -5.78 -8.56
C THR A 119 -3.15 -6.68 -8.54
N PRO A 120 -3.21 -7.77 -7.74
CA PRO A 120 -4.37 -8.67 -7.78
C PRO A 120 -5.68 -8.04 -7.28
N LEU A 121 -5.62 -6.95 -6.51
CA LEU A 121 -6.81 -6.30 -5.94
C LEU A 121 -7.17 -4.97 -6.64
N ARG A 122 -6.40 -4.55 -7.65
CA ARG A 122 -6.57 -3.24 -8.30
C ARG A 122 -7.95 -3.02 -8.88
N GLU A 123 -8.49 -4.02 -9.56
CA GLU A 123 -9.79 -3.89 -10.21
C GLU A 123 -10.92 -3.73 -9.19
N GLU A 124 -10.91 -4.53 -8.14
CA GLU A 124 -11.93 -4.45 -7.09
C GLU A 124 -11.82 -3.12 -6.32
N ALA A 125 -10.60 -2.73 -5.93
CA ALA A 125 -10.37 -1.44 -5.29
C ALA A 125 -10.78 -0.26 -6.19
N GLY A 126 -10.52 -0.35 -7.51
CA GLY A 126 -10.96 0.63 -8.49
C GLY A 126 -12.48 0.74 -8.57
N LYS A 127 -13.20 -0.39 -8.60
CA LYS A 127 -14.68 -0.41 -8.58
C LYS A 127 -15.22 0.23 -7.30
N LYS A 128 -14.68 -0.15 -6.15
CA LYS A 128 -15.06 0.43 -4.85
C LYS A 128 -14.79 1.93 -4.79
N LEU A 129 -13.70 2.38 -5.40
CA LEU A 129 -13.35 3.78 -5.44
C LEU A 129 -14.33 4.57 -6.33
N LEU A 130 -14.73 4.04 -7.51
CA LEU A 130 -15.76 4.66 -8.36
C LEU A 130 -17.11 4.83 -7.65
N GLU A 131 -17.54 3.82 -6.88
CA GLU A 131 -18.79 3.85 -6.11
C GLU A 131 -18.86 5.01 -5.09
N LYS A 132 -17.71 5.48 -4.58
CA LYS A 132 -17.64 6.51 -3.53
C LYS A 132 -17.78 7.96 -4.02
N GLY A 133 -17.81 8.22 -5.32
CA GLY A 133 -17.87 9.56 -5.89
C GLY A 133 -16.54 10.32 -5.74
N LEU A 134 -15.80 10.45 -6.83
CA LEU A 134 -14.37 10.79 -6.78
C LEU A 134 -14.04 12.25 -7.07
N SER A 135 -12.91 12.69 -6.54
CA SER A 135 -12.16 13.83 -7.07
C SER A 135 -11.56 13.47 -8.44
N ASN A 136 -11.14 14.47 -9.21
CA ASN A 136 -10.41 14.23 -10.46
C ASN A 136 -9.12 13.43 -10.20
N GLU A 137 -8.44 13.67 -9.08
CA GLU A 137 -7.26 12.91 -8.67
C GLU A 137 -7.57 11.41 -8.51
N GLY A 138 -8.65 11.05 -7.82
CA GLY A 138 -9.05 9.66 -7.69
C GLY A 138 -9.32 8.99 -9.04
N LEU A 139 -9.92 9.72 -9.99
CA LEU A 139 -10.12 9.24 -11.36
C LEU A 139 -8.79 9.03 -12.08
N ARG A 140 -7.82 9.96 -11.94
CA ARG A 140 -6.47 9.80 -12.55
C ARG A 140 -5.80 8.50 -12.10
N TYR A 141 -5.89 8.15 -10.82
CA TYR A 141 -5.35 6.89 -10.31
C TYR A 141 -5.98 5.65 -10.96
N ILE A 142 -7.30 5.65 -11.14
CA ILE A 142 -8.00 4.54 -11.81
C ILE A 142 -7.59 4.47 -13.29
N ILE A 143 -7.54 5.60 -13.98
CA ILE A 143 -7.16 5.68 -15.40
C ILE A 143 -5.73 5.14 -15.63
N GLU A 144 -4.80 5.48 -14.74
CA GLU A 144 -3.41 5.04 -14.84
C GLU A 144 -3.24 3.55 -14.51
N TYR A 145 -3.78 3.09 -13.39
CA TYR A 145 -3.42 1.78 -12.83
C TYR A 145 -4.42 0.66 -13.12
N VAL A 146 -5.67 0.98 -13.50
CA VAL A 146 -6.75 0.00 -13.66
C VAL A 146 -7.24 -0.02 -15.10
N GLU A 147 -6.56 -0.82 -15.93
CA GLU A 147 -6.84 -0.92 -17.36
C GLU A 147 -8.31 -1.23 -17.69
N SER A 148 -8.93 -2.16 -16.96
CA SER A 148 -10.32 -2.57 -17.20
C SER A 148 -11.34 -1.47 -16.91
N LEU A 149 -11.00 -0.47 -16.09
CA LEU A 149 -11.88 0.65 -15.73
C LEU A 149 -11.48 1.98 -16.38
N ARG A 150 -10.39 1.98 -17.16
CA ARG A 150 -9.76 3.19 -17.69
C ARG A 150 -10.72 4.07 -18.47
N SER A 151 -11.44 3.48 -19.43
CA SER A 151 -12.35 4.24 -20.30
C SER A 151 -13.53 4.81 -19.52
N GLU A 152 -14.05 4.09 -18.53
CA GLU A 152 -15.13 4.57 -17.67
C GLU A 152 -14.66 5.76 -16.82
N ALA A 153 -13.52 5.62 -16.13
CA ALA A 153 -12.96 6.68 -15.32
C ALA A 153 -12.58 7.92 -16.15
N TRP A 154 -12.09 7.72 -17.38
CA TRP A 154 -11.81 8.81 -18.32
C TRP A 154 -13.07 9.58 -18.72
N ASN A 155 -14.15 8.88 -19.07
CA ASN A 155 -15.41 9.52 -19.42
C ASN A 155 -15.98 10.33 -18.24
N ILE A 156 -15.94 9.77 -17.02
CA ILE A 156 -16.37 10.48 -15.81
C ILE A 156 -15.51 11.74 -15.59
N LEU A 157 -14.19 11.65 -15.80
CA LEU A 157 -13.30 12.79 -15.67
C LEU A 157 -13.64 13.89 -16.69
N LEU A 158 -13.91 13.54 -17.94
CA LEU A 158 -14.34 14.46 -18.99
C LEU A 158 -15.65 15.17 -18.63
N GLU A 159 -16.65 14.45 -18.13
CA GLU A 159 -17.93 15.00 -17.71
C GLU A 159 -17.79 16.02 -16.56
N LYS A 160 -16.82 15.79 -15.65
CA LYS A 160 -16.51 16.71 -14.56
C LYS A 160 -15.75 17.96 -14.99
N GLY A 161 -15.23 17.98 -16.21
CA GLY A 161 -14.39 19.06 -16.72
C GLY A 161 -12.97 18.98 -16.14
N PRO A 162 -12.04 18.25 -16.78
CA PRO A 162 -10.67 18.13 -16.29
C PRO A 162 -9.96 19.47 -16.37
N SER A 163 -9.12 19.73 -15.37
CA SER A 163 -8.19 20.86 -15.40
C SER A 163 -7.06 20.60 -16.41
N ASN A 164 -6.33 21.65 -16.77
CA ASN A 164 -5.13 21.49 -17.60
C ASN A 164 -4.08 20.59 -16.93
N GLU A 165 -4.00 20.60 -15.59
CA GLU A 165 -3.14 19.69 -14.82
C GLU A 165 -3.60 18.23 -14.95
N ASP A 166 -4.92 17.97 -14.88
CA ASP A 166 -5.47 16.63 -15.07
C ASP A 166 -5.11 16.09 -16.47
N LEU A 167 -5.28 16.91 -17.51
CA LEU A 167 -4.95 16.54 -18.88
C LEU A 167 -3.44 16.30 -19.07
N GLN A 168 -2.60 17.17 -18.52
CA GLN A 168 -1.13 17.00 -18.55
C GLN A 168 -0.70 15.70 -17.86
N TYR A 169 -1.33 15.37 -16.73
CA TYR A 169 -1.07 14.11 -16.04
C TYR A 169 -1.38 12.90 -16.94
N ILE A 170 -2.56 12.87 -17.57
CA ILE A 170 -2.96 11.79 -18.47
C ILE A 170 -2.02 11.68 -19.68
N ILE A 171 -1.64 12.81 -20.28
CA ILE A 171 -0.67 12.86 -21.39
C ILE A 171 0.66 12.20 -21.01
N TRP A 172 1.14 12.46 -19.79
CA TRP A 172 2.40 11.88 -19.31
C TRP A 172 2.24 10.39 -19.02
N GLN A 173 1.26 10.03 -18.18
CA GLN A 173 1.21 8.71 -17.53
C GLN A 173 0.47 7.65 -18.34
N VAL A 174 -0.46 8.04 -19.21
CA VAL A 174 -1.42 7.12 -19.82
C VAL A 174 -1.35 7.22 -21.33
N GLU A 175 -0.44 6.45 -21.91
CA GLU A 175 -0.20 6.44 -23.35
C GLU A 175 -1.50 6.35 -24.16
N PRO A 176 -2.41 5.37 -23.89
CA PRO A 176 -3.57 5.17 -24.75
C PRO A 176 -4.55 6.35 -24.83
N LEU A 177 -4.45 7.32 -23.91
CA LEU A 177 -5.31 8.50 -23.85
C LEU A 177 -4.56 9.80 -24.17
N ARG A 178 -3.27 9.71 -24.52
CA ARG A 178 -2.41 10.89 -24.70
C ARG A 178 -2.92 11.84 -25.77
N GLU A 179 -3.27 11.32 -26.94
CA GLU A 179 -3.72 12.15 -28.07
C GLU A 179 -5.02 12.87 -27.72
N GLU A 180 -5.99 12.14 -27.18
CA GLU A 180 -7.29 12.70 -26.79
C GLU A 180 -7.14 13.77 -25.70
N ALA A 181 -6.31 13.50 -24.68
CA ALA A 181 -6.04 14.46 -23.62
C ALA A 181 -5.32 15.72 -24.14
N GLN A 182 -4.41 15.58 -25.12
CA GLN A 182 -3.74 16.72 -25.76
C GLN A 182 -4.72 17.58 -26.57
N GLU A 183 -5.64 16.96 -27.31
CA GLU A 183 -6.68 17.71 -28.04
C GLU A 183 -7.57 18.52 -27.10
N MET A 184 -7.92 17.94 -25.94
CA MET A 184 -8.72 18.62 -24.92
C MET A 184 -7.95 19.79 -24.31
N LEU A 185 -6.65 19.63 -24.05
CA LEU A 185 -5.79 20.68 -23.51
C LEU A 185 -5.67 21.86 -24.49
N ASP A 186 -5.50 21.58 -25.78
CA ASP A 186 -5.43 22.59 -26.83
C ASP A 186 -6.75 23.36 -26.96
N LYS A 187 -7.90 22.68 -26.82
CA LYS A 187 -9.23 23.32 -26.80
C LYS A 187 -9.36 24.28 -25.62
N ASN A 188 -8.89 23.89 -24.43
CA ASN A 188 -8.92 24.75 -23.24
C ASN A 188 -8.10 26.03 -23.45
N HIS A 189 -6.86 25.92 -23.92
CA HIS A 189 -6.01 27.08 -24.21
C HIS A 189 -6.64 28.03 -25.25
N ARG A 190 -7.25 27.49 -26.30
CA ARG A 190 -7.97 28.31 -27.31
C ARG A 190 -9.14 29.06 -26.68
N ARG A 191 -9.92 28.40 -25.82
CA ARG A 191 -11.04 29.02 -25.11
C ARG A 191 -10.56 30.17 -24.21
N GLU A 192 -9.51 29.94 -23.44
CA GLU A 192 -8.91 30.95 -22.56
C GLU A 192 -8.42 32.17 -23.35
N SER A 193 -7.69 31.96 -24.45
CA SER A 193 -7.22 33.05 -25.31
C SER A 193 -8.37 33.87 -25.92
N LEU A 194 -9.48 33.24 -26.29
CA LEU A 194 -10.66 33.94 -26.79
C LEU A 194 -11.35 34.78 -25.71
N LEU A 195 -11.47 34.23 -24.49
CA LEU A 195 -12.06 34.95 -23.35
C LEU A 195 -11.24 36.19 -23.00
N GLU A 196 -9.91 36.08 -22.96
CA GLU A 196 -9.02 37.22 -22.74
C GLU A 196 -9.19 38.32 -23.78
N LYS A 197 -9.35 37.95 -25.06
CA LYS A 197 -9.59 38.94 -26.13
C LYS A 197 -10.91 39.69 -25.96
N ILE A 198 -11.96 38.98 -25.54
CA ILE A 198 -13.29 39.58 -25.30
C ILE A 198 -13.27 40.50 -24.08
N LEU A 199 -12.56 40.13 -23.02
CA LEU A 199 -12.49 40.93 -21.79
C LEU A 199 -11.65 42.21 -21.95
N ASN A 200 -10.70 42.22 -22.88
CA ASN A 200 -9.80 43.34 -23.14
C ASN A 200 -10.20 44.22 -24.35
N SER A 201 -11.34 43.93 -24.98
CA SER A 201 -11.93 44.72 -26.09
C SER A 201 -13.02 45.65 -25.59
#